data_AF-A0A562K4A8-F1
#
_entry.id   AF-A0A562K4A8-F1
#
_cell.length_a   1.000
_cell.length_b   1.000
_cell.length_c   1.000
_cell.angle_alpha   90.00
_cell.angle_beta   90.00
_cell.angle_gamma   90.00
#
_symmetry.space_group_name_H-M   'P 1'
#
loop_
_entity.id
_entity.type
_entity.pdbx_description
1 polymer ?
#
loop_
_entity_poly.entity_id
_entity_poly.type
_entity_poly.pdbx_seq_one_letter_code
_entity_poly.pdbx_strand_id
1 'polypeptide(L)'
;MTDKPKKPAPKLAGVTSFGGDDSNYIAPPPREVREQARADNEAHGFVSDKPRQLAQVEQPAPTEKAAPKKRSRQPSQYPDHYNLRLRDGDRERFDDYAYRHRIPKGEVFRLMLDLIEAQEAQQAAEGTTGK
;
A
#
# COMPACT_ATOMS: atom_id res chain seq x y z
N MET A 1 -28.38 -13.58 43.08
CA MET A 1 -27.03 -13.86 42.54
C MET A 1 -26.51 -12.53 42.01
N THR A 2 -25.35 -12.08 42.48
CA THR A 2 -24.80 -10.75 42.22
C THR A 2 -23.90 -10.78 40.98
N ASP A 3 -24.39 -10.26 39.86
CA ASP A 3 -23.57 -10.07 38.66
C ASP A 3 -22.54 -8.96 38.91
N LYS A 4 -21.28 -9.36 39.11
CA LYS A 4 -20.16 -8.43 39.21
C LYS A 4 -19.86 -7.85 37.82
N PRO A 5 -19.66 -6.52 37.69
CA PRO A 5 -19.33 -5.92 36.41
C PRO A 5 -17.98 -6.45 35.91
N LYS A 6 -18.03 -7.17 34.79
CA LYS A 6 -16.85 -7.75 34.12
C LYS A 6 -16.08 -6.60 33.46
N LYS A 7 -14.86 -6.32 33.96
CA LYS A 7 -13.99 -5.29 33.39
C LYS A 7 -13.70 -5.60 31.91
N PRO A 8 -13.70 -4.59 31.02
CA PRO A 8 -13.35 -4.80 29.62
C PRO A 8 -11.92 -5.29 29.50
N ALA A 9 -11.69 -6.31 28.67
CA ALA A 9 -10.36 -6.88 28.48
C ALA A 9 -9.41 -5.84 27.85
N PRO A 10 -8.13 -5.82 28.26
CA PRO A 10 -7.16 -4.88 27.73
C PRO A 10 -6.94 -5.10 26.22
N LYS A 11 -6.78 -4.01 25.48
CA LYS A 11 -6.49 -4.04 24.04
C LYS A 11 -5.17 -4.79 23.78
N LEU A 12 -5.19 -5.78 22.89
CA LEU A 12 -3.99 -6.51 22.49
C LEU A 12 -3.10 -5.64 21.60
N ALA A 13 -1.81 -5.58 21.91
CA ALA A 13 -0.81 -4.87 21.12
C ALA A 13 -0.71 -5.48 19.71
N GLY A 14 -0.79 -4.65 18.67
CA GLY A 14 -0.64 -5.05 17.27
C GLY A 14 -1.94 -5.21 16.47
N VAL A 15 -3.11 -5.00 17.08
CA VAL A 15 -4.38 -4.93 16.34
C VAL A 15 -4.56 -3.49 15.82
N THR A 16 -4.66 -3.32 14.50
CA THR A 16 -4.93 -2.01 13.88
C THR A 16 -6.36 -1.58 14.21
N SER A 17 -6.54 -0.48 14.95
CA SER A 17 -7.85 0.14 15.19
C SER A 17 -8.12 1.21 14.14
N PHE A 18 -9.29 1.16 13.51
CA PHE A 18 -9.78 2.23 12.65
C PHE A 18 -10.50 3.25 13.52
N GLY A 19 -10.29 4.55 13.27
CA GLY A 19 -10.53 5.65 14.23
C GLY A 19 -11.96 5.84 14.79
N GLY A 20 -12.93 5.00 14.43
CA GLY A 20 -14.27 4.95 15.05
C GLY A 20 -14.53 3.75 15.96
N ASP A 21 -13.62 2.77 16.02
CA ASP A 21 -13.85 1.45 16.63
C ASP A 21 -13.39 1.37 18.10
N ASP A 22 -12.94 2.49 18.67
CA ASP A 22 -12.46 2.54 20.05
C ASP A 22 -13.56 2.32 21.09
N SER A 23 -14.82 2.60 20.74
CA SER A 23 -15.99 2.39 21.59
C SER A 23 -16.60 0.98 21.47
N ASN A 24 -16.35 0.28 20.37
CA ASN A 24 -16.89 -1.06 20.08
C ASN A 24 -15.76 -2.11 19.98
N TYR A 25 -14.73 -1.99 20.82
CA TYR A 25 -13.65 -2.96 20.83
C TYR A 25 -14.16 -4.36 21.24
N ILE A 26 -14.32 -5.25 20.25
CA ILE A 26 -14.63 -6.65 20.48
C ILE A 26 -13.33 -7.34 20.88
N ALA A 27 -13.14 -7.52 22.18
CA ALA A 27 -12.01 -8.28 22.69
C ALA A 27 -12.07 -9.71 22.12
N PRO A 28 -10.99 -10.20 21.52
CA PRO A 28 -11.01 -11.53 20.94
C PRO A 28 -11.21 -12.56 22.06
N PRO A 29 -11.93 -13.66 21.78
CA PRO A 29 -12.43 -14.58 22.81
C PRO A 29 -11.30 -15.16 23.69
N PRO A 30 -11.62 -15.65 24.89
CA PRO A 30 -10.65 -16.28 25.78
C PRO A 30 -9.88 -17.41 25.09
N ARG A 31 -8.66 -17.70 25.55
CA ARG A 31 -7.79 -18.73 24.96
C ARG A 31 -8.47 -20.10 24.90
N GLU A 32 -9.14 -20.50 25.97
CA GLU A 32 -9.89 -21.76 26.07
C GLU A 32 -10.96 -21.88 24.99
N VAL A 33 -11.71 -20.79 24.73
CA VAL A 33 -12.73 -20.74 23.68
C VAL A 33 -12.11 -20.84 22.28
N ARG A 34 -10.90 -20.28 22.09
CA ARG A 34 -10.17 -20.42 20.82
C ARG A 34 -9.64 -21.82 20.59
N GLU A 35 -9.21 -22.50 21.65
CA GLU A 35 -8.71 -23.87 21.58
C GLU A 35 -9.86 -24.85 21.30
N GLN A 36 -11.01 -24.69 21.97
CA GLN A 36 -12.22 -25.46 21.70
C GLN A 36 -12.71 -25.25 20.26
N ALA A 37 -12.84 -24.01 19.80
CA ALA A 37 -13.26 -23.71 18.44
C ALA A 37 -12.28 -24.23 17.38
N ARG A 38 -10.98 -24.33 17.69
CA ARG A 38 -10.00 -24.95 16.80
C ARG A 38 -10.17 -26.46 16.74
N ALA A 39 -10.34 -27.12 17.89
CA ALA A 39 -10.59 -28.56 17.96
C ALA A 39 -11.88 -28.95 17.24
N ASP A 40 -12.95 -28.17 17.41
CA ASP A 40 -14.23 -28.39 16.73
C ASP A 40 -14.09 -28.21 15.21
N ASN A 41 -13.37 -27.18 14.74
CA ASN A 41 -13.12 -26.98 13.30
C ASN A 41 -12.27 -28.10 12.68
N GLU A 42 -11.29 -28.63 13.41
CA GLU A 42 -10.46 -29.76 12.96
C GLU A 42 -11.31 -31.04 12.85
N ALA A 43 -12.25 -31.26 13.78
CA ALA A 43 -13.23 -32.35 13.71
C ALA A 43 -14.20 -32.21 12.52
N HIS A 44 -14.49 -30.97 12.10
CA HIS A 44 -15.29 -30.67 10.90
C HIS A 44 -14.48 -30.66 9.59
N GLY A 45 -13.21 -31.09 9.62
CA GLY A 45 -12.36 -31.27 8.44
C GLY A 45 -11.69 -29.99 7.92
N PHE A 46 -11.74 -28.88 8.67
CA PHE A 46 -11.01 -27.66 8.33
C PHE A 46 -9.56 -27.75 8.82
N VAL A 47 -8.63 -28.05 7.91
CA VAL A 47 -7.19 -28.05 8.18
C VAL A 47 -6.58 -26.76 7.62
N SER A 48 -5.98 -25.94 8.47
CA SER A 48 -5.28 -24.73 8.04
C SER A 48 -3.93 -25.11 7.40
N ASP A 49 -3.72 -24.76 6.12
CA ASP A 49 -2.46 -24.96 5.37
C ASP A 49 -1.23 -24.21 5.91
N LYS A 50 -1.36 -23.41 6.98
CA LYS A 50 -0.21 -22.75 7.61
C LYS A 50 0.58 -23.76 8.44
N PRO A 51 1.89 -23.97 8.16
CA PRO A 51 2.69 -24.92 8.91
C PRO A 51 2.73 -24.55 10.39
N ARG A 52 2.38 -25.53 11.22
CA ARG A 52 2.48 -25.54 12.69
C ARG A 52 3.96 -25.60 13.10
N GLN A 53 4.72 -24.55 12.80
CA GLN A 53 6.05 -24.35 13.37
C GLN A 53 5.95 -23.20 14.37
N LEU A 54 6.46 -23.43 15.58
CA LEU A 54 6.62 -22.47 16.69
C LEU A 54 5.51 -22.44 17.75
N ALA A 55 5.00 -23.61 18.16
CA ALA A 55 4.40 -23.77 19.49
C ALA A 55 5.35 -24.58 20.40
N GLN A 56 6.63 -24.23 20.41
CA GLN A 56 7.63 -24.56 21.44
C GLN A 56 8.81 -23.62 21.20
N VAL A 57 8.69 -22.39 21.72
CA VAL A 57 9.84 -21.51 21.95
C VAL A 57 9.70 -21.10 23.40
N GLU A 58 10.53 -21.73 24.24
CA GLU A 58 10.92 -21.17 25.54
C GLU A 58 11.20 -19.68 25.37
N GLN A 59 10.74 -18.87 26.33
CA GLN A 59 10.92 -17.42 26.34
C GLN A 59 12.28 -17.00 25.77
N PRO A 60 12.32 -16.27 24.65
CA PRO A 60 13.56 -15.66 24.22
C PRO A 60 13.82 -14.45 25.11
N ALA A 61 14.99 -14.43 25.75
CA ALA A 61 15.61 -13.26 26.37
C ALA A 61 15.48 -12.03 25.45
N PRO A 62 15.42 -10.79 25.99
CA PRO A 62 15.16 -9.58 25.21
C PRO A 62 16.21 -9.45 24.12
N THR A 63 15.82 -9.81 22.90
CA THR A 63 16.70 -9.79 21.74
C THR A 63 16.85 -8.33 21.36
N GLU A 64 18.09 -7.84 21.43
CA GLU A 64 18.47 -6.50 20.99
C GLU A 64 17.82 -6.20 19.64
N LYS A 65 17.18 -5.03 19.55
CA LYS A 65 16.41 -4.58 18.39
C LYS A 65 17.24 -4.81 17.13
N ALA A 66 16.87 -5.82 16.33
CA ALA A 66 17.45 -6.04 15.03
C ALA A 66 17.31 -4.74 14.23
N ALA A 67 18.45 -4.14 13.89
CA ALA A 67 18.49 -2.93 13.09
C ALA A 67 17.63 -3.10 11.84
N PRO A 68 16.83 -2.10 11.45
CA PRO A 68 15.93 -2.22 10.31
C PRO A 68 16.75 -2.63 9.09
N LYS A 69 16.51 -3.85 8.61
CA LYS A 69 17.13 -4.41 7.42
C LYS A 69 16.78 -3.45 6.29
N LYS A 70 17.75 -2.59 5.90
CA LYS A 70 17.57 -1.62 4.83
C LYS A 70 17.10 -2.41 3.61
N ARG A 71 15.82 -2.24 3.24
CA ARG A 71 15.26 -2.80 2.01
C ARG A 71 16.23 -2.41 0.90
N SER A 72 16.78 -3.40 0.20
CA SER A 72 17.61 -3.14 -0.96
C SER A 72 16.77 -2.28 -1.91
N ARG A 73 17.28 -1.07 -2.21
CA ARG A 73 16.68 -0.20 -3.22
C ARG A 73 16.79 -1.00 -4.52
N GLN A 74 15.66 -1.52 -4.98
CA GLN A 74 15.61 -2.18 -6.28
C GLN A 74 16.15 -1.19 -7.31
N PRO A 75 17.04 -1.62 -8.22
CA PRO A 75 17.57 -0.73 -9.25
C PRO A 75 16.39 -0.13 -10.02
N SER A 76 16.46 1.18 -10.25
CA SER A 76 15.46 1.91 -11.03
C SER A 76 15.25 1.17 -12.34
N GLN A 77 14.04 0.66 -12.56
CA GLN A 77 13.68 -0.11 -13.75
C GLN A 77 13.74 0.73 -15.05
N TYR A 78 13.87 2.05 -14.91
CA TYR A 78 13.99 3.01 -15.99
C TYR A 78 15.22 3.90 -15.74
N PRO A 79 16.24 3.88 -16.63
CA PRO A 79 17.47 4.67 -16.46
C PRO A 79 17.19 6.18 -16.42
N ASP A 80 16.22 6.64 -17.20
CA ASP A 80 15.93 8.06 -17.45
C ASP A 80 14.55 8.46 -16.91
N HIS A 81 14.26 8.12 -15.65
CA HIS A 81 13.00 8.52 -15.02
C HIS A 81 13.10 9.93 -14.44
N TYR A 82 12.33 10.87 -15.01
CA TYR A 82 12.24 12.26 -14.52
C TYR A 82 10.98 12.47 -13.68
N ASN A 83 11.10 13.28 -12.63
CA ASN A 83 9.95 13.73 -11.82
C ASN A 83 9.71 15.20 -12.09
N LEU A 84 8.61 15.52 -12.76
CA LEU A 84 8.20 16.90 -13.01
C LEU A 84 7.23 17.38 -11.93
N ARG A 85 7.44 18.59 -11.42
CA ARG A 85 6.48 19.27 -10.55
C ARG A 85 5.62 20.20 -11.40
N LEU A 86 4.34 19.90 -11.46
CA LEU A 86 3.33 20.69 -12.16
C LEU A 86 2.42 21.35 -11.13
N ARG A 87 1.72 22.42 -11.55
CA ARG A 87 0.61 22.97 -10.77
C ARG A 87 -0.54 21.98 -10.82
N ASP A 88 -1.37 21.96 -9.77
CA ASP A 88 -2.46 20.98 -9.66
C ASP A 88 -3.44 21.07 -10.83
N GLY A 89 -3.80 22.28 -11.28
CA GLY A 89 -4.70 22.46 -12.43
C GLY A 89 -4.12 21.97 -13.78
N ASP A 90 -2.81 22.08 -13.99
CA ASP A 90 -2.18 21.58 -15.21
C ASP A 90 -2.05 20.05 -15.19
N ARG A 91 -1.81 19.49 -13.99
CA ARG A 91 -1.79 18.04 -13.77
C ARG A 91 -3.15 17.40 -14.05
N GLU A 92 -4.24 18.00 -13.59
CA GLU A 92 -5.60 17.51 -13.84
C GLU A 92 -5.92 17.52 -15.34
N ARG A 93 -5.60 18.61 -16.06
CA ARG A 93 -5.80 18.70 -17.51
C ARG A 93 -5.05 17.60 -18.26
N PHE A 94 -3.82 17.33 -17.85
CA PHE A 94 -2.99 16.27 -18.42
C PHE A 94 -3.58 14.88 -18.16
N ASP A 95 -3.99 14.62 -16.93
CA ASP A 95 -4.61 13.34 -16.53
C ASP A 95 -5.97 13.12 -17.22
N ASP A 96 -6.78 14.16 -17.37
CA ASP A 96 -8.08 14.13 -18.07
C ASP A 96 -7.91 13.88 -19.56
N TYR A 97 -6.86 14.44 -20.17
CA TYR A 97 -6.54 14.17 -21.57
C TYR A 97 -6.14 12.71 -21.76
N ALA A 98 -5.24 12.20 -20.90
CA ALA A 98 -4.83 10.80 -20.90
C ALA A 98 -6.05 9.86 -20.78
N TYR A 99 -6.96 10.19 -19.85
CA TYR A 99 -8.17 9.41 -19.61
C TYR A 99 -9.13 9.42 -20.80
N ARG A 100 -9.41 10.60 -21.37
CA ARG A 100 -10.32 10.75 -22.53
C ARG A 100 -9.84 9.98 -23.75
N HIS A 101 -8.54 10.01 -24.01
CA HIS A 101 -7.94 9.36 -25.18
C HIS A 101 -7.47 7.93 -24.93
N ARG A 102 -7.66 7.40 -23.70
CA ARG A 102 -7.27 6.03 -23.29
C ARG A 102 -5.78 5.74 -23.52
N ILE A 103 -4.95 6.75 -23.35
CA ILE A 103 -3.50 6.67 -23.55
C ILE A 103 -2.76 6.75 -22.21
N PRO A 104 -1.62 6.05 -22.06
CA PRO A 104 -0.80 6.16 -20.87
C PRO A 104 -0.16 7.54 -20.77
N LYS A 105 0.04 8.01 -19.53
CA LYS A 105 0.61 9.33 -19.23
C LYS A 105 1.95 9.60 -19.93
N GLY A 106 2.84 8.60 -19.96
CA GLY A 106 4.13 8.73 -20.65
C GLY A 106 3.99 8.99 -22.16
N GLU A 107 2.94 8.47 -22.78
CA GLU A 107 2.68 8.64 -24.21
C GLU A 107 2.06 10.00 -24.52
N VAL A 108 1.21 10.54 -23.63
CA VAL A 108 0.78 11.94 -23.69
C VAL A 108 1.97 12.89 -23.66
N PHE A 109 2.93 12.62 -22.76
CA PHE A 109 4.12 13.45 -22.64
C PHE A 109 4.97 13.41 -23.92
N ARG A 110 5.13 12.22 -24.52
CA ARG A 110 5.82 12.07 -25.81
C ARG A 110 5.12 12.84 -26.93
N LEU A 111 3.80 12.70 -27.07
CA LEU A 111 3.01 13.43 -28.06
C LEU A 111 3.14 14.95 -27.90
N MET A 112 3.19 15.44 -26.66
CA MET A 112 3.39 16.85 -26.39
C MET A 112 4.75 17.34 -26.89
N LEU A 113 5.81 16.56 -26.69
CA LEU A 113 7.15 16.90 -27.20
C LEU A 113 7.18 16.87 -28.73
N ASP A 114 6.63 15.83 -29.37
CA ASP A 114 6.59 15.70 -30.83
C ASP A 114 5.86 16.90 -31.48
N LEU A 115 4.77 17.39 -30.86
CA LEU A 115 4.04 18.58 -31.33
C LEU A 115 4.83 19.87 -31.19
N ILE A 116 5.58 20.03 -30.09
CA ILE A 116 6.44 21.22 -29.89
C ILE A 116 7.58 21.23 -30.91
N GLU A 117 8.24 20.09 -31.12
CA GLU A 117 9.31 19.96 -32.13
C GLU A 117 8.80 20.26 -33.54
N ALA A 118 7.60 19.76 -33.89
CA ALA A 118 6.98 20.05 -35.17
C ALA A 118 6.68 21.56 -35.35
N GLN A 119 6.22 22.22 -34.29
CA GLN A 119 5.96 23.66 -34.31
C GLN A 119 7.25 24.48 -34.46
N GLU A 120 8.34 24.10 -33.78
CA GLU A 120 9.65 24.75 -33.94
C GLU A 120 10.19 24.57 -35.36
N ALA A 121 10.06 23.37 -35.94
CA ALA A 121 10.47 23.11 -37.31
C ALA A 121 9.71 23.97 -38.33
N GLN A 122 8.40 24.17 -38.13
CA GLN A 122 7.59 25.06 -38.96
C GLN A 122 8.04 26.53 -38.85
N GLN A 123 8.30 27.01 -37.64
CA GLN A 123 8.79 28.38 -37.43
C GLN A 123 10.17 28.61 -38.04
N ALA A 124 11.05 27.60 -38.00
CA ALA A 124 12.36 27.67 -38.64
C ALA A 124 12.26 27.74 -40.19
N ALA A 125 11.30 27.02 -40.77
CA ALA A 125 11.04 27.07 -42.21
C ALA A 125 10.42 28.41 -42.65
N GLU A 126 9.51 28.98 -41.85
CA GLU A 126 8.92 30.29 -42.13
C GLU A 126 9.92 31.44 -41.94
N GLY A 127 10.77 31.35 -40.92
CA GLY A 127 11.83 32.34 -40.63
C GLY A 127 12.97 32.38 -41.66
N THR A 128 13.12 31.34 -42.49
CA THR A 128 14.12 31.29 -43.57
C THR A 128 13.60 31.83 -44.91
N THR A 129 12.30 32.12 -45.03
CA THR A 129 11.70 32.66 -46.25
C THR A 129 11.53 34.20 -46.21
N GLY A 130 11.94 34.84 -45.11
CA GLY A 130 11.74 36.27 -44.84
C GLY A 130 13.01 37.12 -44.75
N LYS A 131 14.13 36.71 -45.35
CA LYS A 131 15.35 37.53 -45.48
C LYS A 131 15.79 37.69 -46.92
#